data_AF-A0A7S3RCH1-F1
#
_entry.id   AF-A0A7S3RCH1-F1
#
_cell.length_a   1.000
_cell.length_b   1.000
_cell.length_c   1.000
_cell.angle_alpha   90.00
_cell.angle_beta   90.00
_cell.angle_gamma   90.00
#
_symmetry.space_group_name_H-M   'P 1'
#
loop_
_entity.id
_entity.type
_entity.pdbx_description
1 polymer ?
#
loop_
_entity_poly.entity_id
_entity_poly.type
_entity_poly.pdbx_seq_one_letter_code
_entity_poly.pdbx_strand_id
1 'polypeptide(L)'
;ETMHRDLDPTQRGPRGAPPRWARPKGADDRSGPPLRPQAPDQELRRQQLMAANDAKPLPKPLAGAGADPALAKVLQAVRPDWSGMELRLVFGKLENIGITNAQQLFSRLRADGAAGVNQALREAGQKALKVGTLEAIIQYA
;
A
#
# COMPACT_ATOMS: atom_id res chain seq x y z
N GLU A 1 -51.32 35.71 -12.41
CA GLU A 1 -51.97 34.38 -12.54
C GLU A 1 -51.26 33.40 -11.62
N THR A 2 -51.81 33.11 -10.43
CA THR A 2 -52.68 31.94 -10.14
C THR A 2 -51.97 30.63 -10.52
N MET A 3 -51.65 29.68 -9.64
CA MET A 3 -52.53 29.05 -8.66
C MET A 3 -51.74 28.39 -7.52
N HIS A 4 -52.21 28.66 -6.31
CA HIS A 4 -52.11 27.83 -5.12
C HIS A 4 -53.04 26.60 -5.30
N ARG A 5 -52.54 25.40 -5.00
CA ARG A 5 -53.30 24.15 -4.71
C ARG A 5 -52.44 23.45 -3.66
N ASP A 6 -52.71 23.48 -2.37
CA ASP A 6 -53.89 23.10 -1.57
C ASP A 6 -54.54 21.76 -1.93
N LEU A 7 -54.79 21.01 -0.84
CA LEU A 7 -55.66 19.83 -0.69
C LEU A 7 -55.11 18.50 -1.25
N ASP A 8 -55.15 17.36 -0.56
CA ASP A 8 -55.74 16.95 0.74
C ASP A 8 -55.24 15.50 1.01
N PRO A 9 -55.32 14.98 2.25
CA PRO A 9 -54.87 13.66 2.66
C PRO A 9 -55.91 12.58 2.35
N THR A 10 -55.67 11.38 2.88
CA THR A 10 -56.56 10.19 2.82
C THR A 10 -56.41 9.34 1.58
N GLN A 11 -55.51 8.37 1.68
CA GLN A 11 -55.75 7.03 1.11
C GLN A 11 -55.50 6.02 2.22
N ARG A 12 -56.57 5.77 2.97
CA ARG A 12 -56.71 4.73 3.98
C ARG A 12 -57.37 3.53 3.30
N GLY A 13 -56.67 2.40 3.23
CA GLY A 13 -57.27 1.08 3.02
C GLY A 13 -56.32 0.07 2.38
N PRO A 14 -56.66 -1.23 2.34
CA PRO A 14 -57.58 -1.99 3.19
C PRO A 14 -56.86 -3.04 4.06
N ARG A 15 -57.59 -3.54 5.05
CA ARG A 15 -57.22 -4.63 5.96
C ARG A 15 -56.91 -5.91 5.17
N GLY A 16 -55.63 -6.20 4.96
CA GLY A 16 -55.17 -7.50 4.49
C GLY A 16 -55.29 -8.53 5.62
N ALA A 17 -55.94 -9.65 5.32
CA ALA A 17 -56.19 -10.76 6.23
C ALA A 17 -54.94 -11.24 6.98
N PRO A 18 -55.06 -11.71 8.24
CA PRO A 18 -53.94 -12.30 8.95
C PRO A 18 -53.45 -13.55 8.19
N PRO A 19 -52.13 -13.77 8.11
CA PRO A 19 -51.61 -14.92 7.41
C PRO A 19 -51.97 -16.21 8.17
N ARG A 20 -52.11 -17.29 7.41
CA ARG A 20 -52.63 -18.62 7.78
C ARG A 20 -51.79 -19.40 8.81
N TRP A 21 -50.86 -18.76 9.51
CA TRP A 21 -50.05 -19.37 10.58
C TRP A 21 -50.72 -19.31 11.96
N ALA A 22 -51.92 -18.73 12.07
CA ALA A 22 -52.74 -18.83 13.26
C ALA A 22 -53.38 -20.23 13.39
N ARG A 23 -52.59 -21.23 13.80
CA ARG A 23 -53.09 -22.29 14.69
C ARG A 23 -51.95 -22.95 15.50
N PRO A 24 -52.10 -23.04 16.84
CA PRO A 24 -51.03 -23.45 17.76
C PRO A 24 -51.06 -24.95 18.11
N LYS A 25 -50.08 -25.33 18.94
CA LYS A 25 -50.00 -26.46 19.89
C LYS A 25 -49.27 -27.74 19.45
N GLY A 26 -47.99 -27.75 19.80
CA GLY A 26 -47.22 -28.88 20.36
C GLY A 26 -45.98 -28.23 20.99
N ALA A 27 -45.83 -28.10 22.32
CA ALA A 27 -45.58 -29.19 23.26
C ALA A 27 -44.50 -30.14 22.74
N ASP A 28 -43.26 -29.66 22.64
CA ASP A 28 -42.13 -30.49 23.05
C ASP A 28 -41.10 -29.62 23.78
N ASP A 29 -40.92 -30.04 25.01
CA ASP A 29 -39.85 -29.76 25.93
C ASP A 29 -38.48 -29.85 25.24
N ARG A 30 -37.73 -28.73 25.23
CA ARG A 30 -36.26 -28.69 25.10
C ARG A 30 -35.79 -27.24 25.24
N SER A 31 -35.87 -26.72 26.47
CA SER A 31 -35.19 -25.48 26.85
C SER A 31 -33.68 -25.69 26.88
N GLY A 32 -33.06 -25.72 25.70
CA GLY A 32 -31.63 -25.41 25.54
C GLY A 32 -31.49 -23.91 25.30
N PRO A 33 -30.69 -23.15 26.08
CA PRO A 33 -30.46 -21.75 25.79
C PRO A 33 -29.88 -21.62 24.37
N PRO A 34 -30.35 -20.67 23.55
CA PRO A 34 -29.77 -20.44 22.24
C PRO A 34 -28.31 -20.02 22.45
N LEU A 35 -27.38 -20.83 21.94
CA LEU A 35 -25.98 -20.45 21.81
C LEU A 35 -25.95 -19.19 20.94
N ARG A 36 -25.93 -18.02 21.58
CA ARG A 36 -25.69 -16.76 20.89
C ARG A 36 -24.34 -16.93 20.19
N PRO A 37 -24.24 -16.74 18.87
CA PRO A 37 -22.93 -16.72 18.23
C PRO A 37 -22.12 -15.64 18.96
N GLN A 38 -21.02 -16.06 19.62
CA GLN A 38 -20.14 -15.15 20.32
C GLN A 38 -19.78 -14.03 19.36
N ALA A 39 -20.18 -12.81 19.71
CA ALA A 39 -19.78 -11.64 18.95
C ALA A 39 -18.25 -11.65 18.86
N PRO A 40 -17.66 -11.36 17.69
CA PRO A 40 -16.21 -11.35 17.53
C PRO A 40 -15.61 -10.42 18.58
N ASP A 41 -14.65 -10.95 19.34
CA ASP A 41 -14.00 -10.29 20.46
C ASP A 41 -13.39 -8.95 20.00
N GLN A 42 -14.08 -7.84 20.33
CA GLN A 42 -13.66 -6.51 19.87
C GLN A 42 -12.31 -6.09 20.46
N GLU A 43 -11.95 -6.65 21.61
CA GLU A 43 -10.69 -6.38 22.28
C GLU A 43 -9.52 -6.96 21.48
N LEU A 44 -9.64 -8.19 20.98
CA LEU A 44 -8.65 -8.80 20.11
C LEU A 44 -8.40 -7.96 18.84
N ARG A 45 -9.45 -7.39 18.24
CA ARG A 45 -9.30 -6.48 17.09
C ARG A 45 -8.56 -5.20 17.47
N ARG A 46 -8.89 -4.59 18.61
CA ARG A 46 -8.23 -3.37 19.10
C ARG A 46 -6.75 -3.63 19.38
N GLN A 47 -6.42 -4.80 19.93
CA GLN A 47 -5.06 -5.19 20.24
C GLN A 47 -4.23 -5.44 18.97
N GLN A 48 -4.80 -6.07 17.94
CA GLN A 48 -4.15 -6.21 16.63
C GLN A 48 -3.89 -4.86 15.94
N LEU A 49 -4.82 -3.91 16.05
CA LEU A 49 -4.68 -2.56 15.48
C LEU A 49 -3.56 -1.76 16.17
N MET A 50 -3.43 -1.87 17.49
CA MET A 50 -2.33 -1.24 18.22
C MET A 50 -0.97 -1.86 17.84
N ALA A 51 -0.90 -3.18 17.72
CA ALA A 51 0.33 -3.86 17.30
C ALA A 51 0.75 -3.52 15.86
N ALA A 52 -0.20 -3.34 14.94
CA ALA A 52 0.08 -2.98 13.55
C ALA A 52 0.57 -1.54 13.38
N ASN A 53 0.12 -0.60 14.22
CA ASN A 53 0.61 0.78 14.19
C ASN A 53 2.05 0.92 14.74
N ASP A 54 2.44 0.06 15.68
CA ASP A 54 3.80 0.07 16.23
C ASP A 54 4.80 -0.75 15.39
N ALA A 55 4.29 -1.63 14.51
CA ALA A 55 5.10 -2.37 13.57
C ALA A 55 5.73 -1.41 12.54
N LYS A 56 6.91 -0.89 12.88
CA LYS A 56 7.82 -0.20 11.96
C LYS A 56 7.89 -1.02 10.68
N PRO A 57 7.48 -0.48 9.51
CA PRO A 57 7.38 -1.27 8.30
C PRO A 57 8.74 -1.90 8.03
N LEU A 58 8.78 -3.22 8.19
CA LEU A 58 9.96 -4.01 7.85
C LEU A 58 10.25 -3.69 6.38
N PRO A 59 11.47 -3.26 6.03
CA PRO A 59 11.82 -3.09 4.64
C PRO A 59 11.57 -4.44 3.98
N LYS A 60 10.60 -4.47 3.06
CA LYS A 60 10.32 -5.63 2.21
C LYS A 60 11.68 -6.20 1.81
N PRO A 61 11.98 -7.49 2.04
CA PRO A 61 13.26 -8.06 1.65
C PRO A 61 13.43 -7.76 0.16
N LEU A 62 14.32 -6.81 -0.13
CA LEU A 62 14.64 -6.38 -1.47
C LEU A 62 15.30 -7.59 -2.10
N ALA A 63 14.51 -8.38 -2.83
CA ALA A 63 14.93 -9.53 -3.58
C ALA A 63 15.80 -9.08 -4.76
N GLY A 64 16.98 -8.51 -4.45
CA GLY A 64 17.97 -8.07 -5.41
C GLY A 64 19.21 -8.93 -5.25
N ALA A 65 19.12 -10.18 -5.72
CA ALA A 65 20.24 -11.13 -5.71
C ALA A 65 21.19 -10.95 -6.92
N GLY A 66 21.05 -9.87 -7.69
CA GLY A 66 21.81 -9.62 -8.92
C GLY A 66 22.59 -8.30 -8.94
N ALA A 67 23.09 -7.83 -7.80
CA ALA A 67 23.90 -6.61 -7.77
C ALA A 67 25.23 -6.84 -8.52
N ASP A 68 25.41 -6.14 -9.65
CA ASP A 68 26.65 -6.16 -10.41
C ASP A 68 27.82 -5.70 -9.52
N PRO A 69 28.89 -6.52 -9.35
CA PRO A 69 29.99 -6.19 -8.45
C PRO A 69 30.79 -4.97 -8.92
N ALA A 70 30.79 -4.69 -10.23
CA ALA A 70 31.46 -3.49 -10.76
C ALA A 70 30.69 -2.22 -10.38
N LEU A 71 29.37 -2.21 -10.54
CA LEU A 71 28.51 -1.12 -10.08
C LEU A 71 28.64 -0.89 -8.56
N ALA A 72 28.77 -1.97 -7.76
CA ALA A 72 28.96 -1.85 -6.31
C ALA A 72 30.26 -1.11 -5.99
N LYS A 73 31.35 -1.46 -6.68
CA LYS A 73 32.65 -0.82 -6.51
C LYS A 73 32.60 0.66 -6.89
N VAL A 74 31.93 1.02 -7.98
CA VAL A 74 31.77 2.43 -8.40
C VAL A 74 31.01 3.22 -7.33
N LEU A 75 29.89 2.70 -6.85
CA LEU A 75 29.08 3.38 -5.82
C LEU A 75 29.85 3.52 -4.50
N GLN A 76 30.59 2.50 -4.08
CA GLN A 76 31.41 2.55 -2.87
C GLN A 76 32.60 3.51 -3.02
N ALA A 77 33.21 3.59 -4.21
CA ALA A 77 34.32 4.52 -4.47
C ALA A 77 33.87 5.98 -4.35
N VAL A 78 32.66 6.30 -4.81
CA VAL A 78 32.11 7.66 -4.75
C VAL A 78 31.56 8.02 -3.36
N ARG A 79 31.05 7.02 -2.63
CA ARG A 79 30.50 7.19 -1.27
C ARG A 79 31.01 6.08 -0.36
N PRO A 80 32.25 6.17 0.15
CA PRO A 80 32.81 5.13 1.01
C PRO A 80 32.07 5.00 2.35
N ASP A 81 31.35 6.04 2.78
CA ASP A 81 30.52 6.04 3.99
C ASP A 81 29.23 5.21 3.85
N TRP A 82 28.85 4.79 2.64
CA TRP A 82 27.64 3.98 2.47
C TRP A 82 27.83 2.58 3.02
N SER A 83 26.87 2.16 3.84
CA SER A 83 26.74 0.79 4.32
C SER A 83 26.26 -0.15 3.19
N GLY A 84 26.50 -1.45 3.34
CA GLY A 84 26.02 -2.45 2.38
C GLY A 84 24.49 -2.45 2.22
N MET A 85 23.75 -2.06 3.25
CA MET A 85 22.29 -1.89 3.17
C MET A 85 21.90 -0.69 2.32
N GLU A 86 22.59 0.45 2.46
CA GLU A 86 22.38 1.63 1.63
C GLU A 86 22.71 1.35 0.16
N LEU A 87 23.81 0.63 -0.10
CA LEU A 87 24.14 0.19 -1.46
C LEU A 87 22.99 -0.62 -2.06
N ARG A 88 22.47 -1.63 -1.36
CA ARG A 88 21.33 -2.44 -1.83
C ARG A 88 20.08 -1.59 -2.12
N LEU A 89 19.81 -0.57 -1.29
CA LEU A 89 18.72 0.37 -1.54
C LEU A 89 18.94 1.19 -2.81
N VAL A 90 20.17 1.64 -3.07
CA VAL A 90 20.52 2.36 -4.31
C VAL A 90 20.42 1.43 -5.51
N PHE A 91 20.90 0.18 -5.40
CA PHE A 91 20.73 -0.82 -6.45
C PHE A 91 19.26 -1.06 -6.81
N GLY A 92 18.39 -1.29 -5.82
CA GLY A 92 16.97 -1.47 -6.08
C GLY A 92 16.33 -0.25 -6.76
N LYS A 93 16.78 0.97 -6.41
CA LYS A 93 16.31 2.19 -7.10
C LYS A 93 16.76 2.25 -8.55
N LEU A 94 18.03 1.91 -8.83
CA LEU A 94 18.59 1.89 -10.18
C LEU A 94 17.94 0.79 -11.03
N GLU A 95 17.72 -0.40 -10.45
CA GLU A 95 17.04 -1.51 -11.12
C GLU A 95 15.59 -1.16 -11.48
N ASN A 96 14.88 -0.43 -10.62
CA ASN A 96 13.51 0.06 -10.91
C ASN A 96 13.44 1.01 -12.11
N ILE A 97 14.54 1.69 -12.47
CA ILE A 97 14.62 2.52 -13.68
C ILE A 97 15.37 1.82 -14.83
N GLY A 98 15.56 0.49 -14.71
CA GLY A 98 16.17 -0.35 -15.73
C GLY A 98 17.70 -0.30 -15.80
N ILE A 99 18.38 0.23 -14.79
CA ILE A 99 19.84 0.30 -14.72
C ILE A 99 20.36 -0.85 -13.86
N THR A 100 20.92 -1.87 -14.49
CA THR A 100 21.39 -3.10 -13.81
C THR A 100 22.92 -3.21 -13.70
N ASN A 101 23.66 -2.40 -14.45
CA ASN A 101 25.12 -2.43 -14.49
C ASN A 101 25.75 -1.04 -14.60
N ALA A 102 27.06 -0.95 -14.32
CA ALA A 102 27.79 0.32 -14.33
C ALA A 102 27.78 1.02 -15.70
N GLN A 103 27.89 0.26 -16.79
CA GLN A 103 27.93 0.83 -18.16
C GLN A 103 26.62 1.53 -18.53
N GLN A 104 25.47 0.95 -18.17
CA GLN A 104 24.16 1.58 -18.34
C GLN A 104 24.03 2.85 -17.50
N LEU A 105 24.51 2.82 -16.25
CA LEU A 105 24.50 4.00 -15.38
C LEU A 105 25.30 5.15 -16.00
N PHE A 106 26.52 4.89 -16.49
CA PHE A 106 27.35 5.90 -17.12
C PHE A 106 26.75 6.41 -18.43
N SER A 107 26.21 5.51 -19.27
CA SER A 107 25.54 5.88 -20.51
C SER A 107 24.36 6.81 -20.25
N ARG A 108 23.53 6.49 -19.25
CA ARG A 108 22.37 7.31 -18.87
C ARG A 108 22.79 8.65 -18.27
N LEU A 109 23.81 8.66 -17.41
CA LEU A 109 24.33 9.90 -16.83
C LEU A 109 24.97 10.82 -17.87
N ARG A 110 25.63 10.28 -18.91
CA ARG A 110 26.19 11.08 -20.00
C ARG A 110 25.11 11.61 -20.95
N ALA A 111 24.05 10.84 -21.18
CA ALA A 111 22.95 11.25 -22.06
C ALA A 111 22.02 12.28 -21.41
N ASP A 112 21.54 12.02 -20.19
CA ASP A 112 20.48 12.81 -19.55
C ASP A 112 20.97 13.65 -18.35
N GLY A 113 22.22 13.47 -17.94
CA GLY A 113 22.80 14.12 -16.76
C GLY A 113 22.24 13.62 -15.44
N ALA A 114 22.71 14.22 -14.34
CA ALA A 114 22.21 13.92 -13.00
C ALA A 114 20.71 14.28 -12.84
N ALA A 115 20.25 15.32 -13.53
CA ALA A 115 18.85 15.76 -13.49
C ALA A 115 17.92 14.72 -14.13
N GLY A 116 18.27 14.19 -15.30
CA GLY A 116 17.45 13.21 -16.00
C GLY A 116 17.35 11.88 -15.27
N VAL A 117 18.45 11.40 -14.66
CA VAL A 117 18.41 10.18 -13.81
C VAL A 117 17.51 10.40 -12.59
N ASN A 118 17.59 11.56 -11.94
CA ASN A 118 16.72 11.87 -10.80
C ASN A 118 15.25 12.03 -11.20
N GLN A 119 14.97 12.55 -12.40
CA GLN A 119 13.62 12.60 -12.94
C GLN A 119 13.07 11.20 -13.16
N ALA A 120 13.83 10.31 -13.81
CA ALA A 120 13.44 8.91 -14.01
C ALA A 120 13.17 8.17 -12.69
N LEU A 121 13.97 8.42 -11.66
CA LEU A 121 13.72 7.88 -10.32
C LEU A 121 12.38 8.35 -9.75
N ARG A 122 12.03 9.63 -9.90
CA ARG A 122 10.76 10.19 -9.42
C ARG A 122 9.57 9.61 -10.20
N GLU A 123 9.71 9.45 -11.51
CA GLU A 123 8.69 8.81 -12.36
C GLU A 123 8.46 7.34 -11.94
N ALA A 124 9.50 6.63 -11.50
CA ALA A 124 9.40 5.31 -10.91
C ALA A 124 8.94 5.30 -9.43
N GLY A 125 8.52 6.44 -8.88
CA GLY A 125 8.08 6.56 -7.49
C GLY A 125 9.20 6.43 -6.45
N GLN A 126 10.46 6.53 -6.87
CA GLN A 126 11.64 6.43 -6.02
C GLN A 126 12.14 7.81 -5.56
N LYS A 127 12.75 7.84 -4.39
CA LYS A 127 13.42 9.06 -3.89
C LYS A 127 14.71 9.32 -4.68
N ALA A 128 14.78 10.52 -5.26
CA ALA A 128 15.95 11.06 -5.94
C ALA A 128 17.25 10.91 -5.13
N LEU A 129 18.35 10.68 -5.84
CA LEU A 129 19.70 10.63 -5.28
C LEU A 129 20.28 12.05 -5.17
N LYS A 130 21.27 12.22 -4.30
CA LYS A 130 21.97 13.50 -4.18
C LYS A 130 22.69 13.79 -5.51
N VAL A 131 22.50 15.01 -6.03
CA VAL A 131 23.10 15.43 -7.31
C VAL A 131 24.62 15.27 -7.28
N GLY A 132 25.29 15.73 -6.22
CA GLY A 132 26.74 15.58 -6.08
C GLY A 132 27.24 14.12 -6.08
N THR A 133 26.39 13.15 -5.71
CA THR A 133 26.73 11.72 -5.85
C THR A 133 26.72 11.29 -7.31
N LEU A 134 25.72 11.71 -8.09
CA LEU A 134 25.64 11.40 -9.52
C LEU A 134 26.76 12.10 -10.31
N GLU A 135 27.10 13.33 -9.95
CA GLU A 135 28.21 14.05 -10.58
C GLU A 135 29.57 13.41 -10.29
N ALA A 136 29.80 12.97 -9.06
CA ALA A 136 31.02 12.26 -8.72
C ALA A 136 31.13 10.89 -9.41
N ILE A 137 30.00 10.22 -9.70
CA ILE A 137 29.97 9.01 -10.54
C ILE A 137 30.37 9.34 -11.99
N ILE A 138 29.93 10.47 -12.53
CA ILE A 138 30.35 10.92 -13.88
C ILE A 138 31.85 11.20 -13.91
N GLN A 139 32.40 11.86 -12.88
CA GLN A 139 33.82 12.18 -12.81
C GLN A 139 34.72 10.95 -12.62
N TYR A 140 34.17 9.86 -12.07
CA TYR A 140 34.88 8.61 -11.89
C TYR A 140 35.08 7.82 -13.21
N ALA A 141 34.30 8.12 -14.26
CA ALA A 141 34.15 7.29 -15.46
C ALA A 141 34.76 7.85 -16.74
#